data_AF-A0A6P6U5I0-F1
#
_entry.id   AF-A0A6P6U5I0-F1
#
_cell.length_a   1.000
_cell.length_b   1.000
_cell.length_c   1.000
_cell.angle_alpha   90.00
_cell.angle_beta   90.00
_cell.angle_gamma   90.00
#
_symmetry.space_group_name_H-M   'P 1'
#
loop_
_entity.id
_entity.type
_entity.pdbx_description
1 polymer ?
#
loop_
_entity_poly.entity_id
_entity_poly.type
_entity_poly.pdbx_seq_one_letter_code
_entity_poly.pdbx_strand_id
1 'polypeptide(L)'
;MEAEEMDINPEEESLLGHSPPRRTKGGLKTMPFIIVNEAFERVASQGLMPNMILYLTRIYHFQTVTASSILFIWSALSNGLASLVLFCQILIWVGSGSFFLDPSPAFFLYLVTS
;
A
#
# COMPACT_ATOMS: atom_id res chain seq x y z
N MET A 1 -19.48 2.98 71.13
CA MET A 1 -18.99 2.09 70.07
C MET A 1 -20.17 1.89 69.14
N GLU A 2 -20.38 2.90 68.30
CA GLU A 2 -21.40 2.91 67.26
C GLU A 2 -20.72 2.37 66.00
N ALA A 3 -21.31 1.36 65.39
CA ALA A 3 -20.86 0.81 64.13
C ALA A 3 -21.21 1.84 63.04
N GLU A 4 -20.18 2.49 62.49
CA GLU A 4 -20.33 3.38 61.34
C GLU A 4 -20.55 2.52 60.09
N GLU A 5 -21.77 2.59 59.57
CA GLU A 5 -22.23 1.91 58.37
C GLU A 5 -21.62 2.66 57.16
N MET A 6 -20.74 2.00 56.43
CA MET A 6 -20.11 2.54 55.22
C MET A 6 -21.12 2.46 54.07
N ASP A 7 -21.89 3.53 53.89
CA ASP A 7 -22.78 3.75 52.76
C ASP A 7 -21.95 3.88 51.48
N ILE A 8 -21.82 2.77 50.75
CA ILE A 8 -21.24 2.78 49.40
C ILE A 8 -22.32 3.33 48.47
N ASN A 9 -22.34 4.65 48.32
CA ASN A 9 -23.21 5.32 47.37
C ASN A 9 -22.78 4.98 45.91
N PRO A 10 -23.61 4.30 45.11
CA PRO A 10 -23.20 3.77 43.80
C PRO A 10 -23.10 4.80 42.65
N GLU A 11 -23.20 6.10 42.93
CA GLU A 11 -23.35 7.15 41.88
C GLU A 11 -22.04 7.90 41.54
N GLU A 12 -20.96 7.76 42.31
CA GLU A 12 -19.67 8.45 42.02
C GLU A 12 -18.67 7.64 41.18
N GLU A 13 -18.93 6.36 40.86
CA GLU A 13 -18.06 5.59 39.92
C GLU A 13 -18.41 5.84 38.44
N SER A 14 -19.42 6.66 38.15
CA SER A 14 -19.88 6.93 36.77
C SER A 14 -19.14 8.06 36.06
N LEU A 15 -18.33 8.88 36.75
CA LEU A 15 -17.83 10.16 36.19
C LEU A 15 -16.31 10.25 35.95
N LEU A 16 -15.55 9.17 36.14
CA LEU A 16 -14.08 9.17 35.93
C LEU A 16 -13.59 8.18 34.88
N GLY A 17 -14.27 8.08 33.74
CA GLY A 17 -13.84 7.13 32.72
C GLY A 17 -14.36 7.31 31.30
N HIS A 18 -14.77 8.51 30.88
CA HIS A 18 -15.02 8.76 29.46
C HIS A 18 -13.69 8.93 28.72
N SER A 19 -12.92 7.85 28.57
CA SER A 19 -12.04 7.73 27.42
C SER A 19 -12.94 7.66 26.18
N PRO A 20 -12.74 8.47 25.13
CA PRO A 20 -13.47 8.27 23.88
C PRO A 20 -13.24 6.82 23.47
N PRO A 21 -14.28 6.07 23.03
CA PRO A 21 -14.11 4.69 22.62
C PRO A 21 -12.99 4.67 21.59
N ARG A 22 -11.83 4.10 21.96
CA ARG A 22 -10.68 3.95 21.07
C ARG A 22 -11.23 3.25 19.84
N ARG A 23 -11.45 4.01 18.76
CA ARG A 23 -12.03 3.47 17.52
C ARG A 23 -11.23 2.24 17.18
N THR A 24 -11.79 1.07 17.43
CA THR A 24 -11.23 -0.21 17.04
C THR A 24 -11.35 -0.21 15.53
N LYS A 25 -10.39 0.44 14.86
CA LYS A 25 -10.27 0.44 13.41
C LYS A 25 -10.24 -1.03 13.02
N GLY A 26 -11.33 -1.48 12.40
CA GLY A 26 -11.73 -2.88 12.36
C GLY A 26 -10.68 -3.78 11.72
N GLY A 27 -9.89 -4.47 12.54
CA GLY A 27 -8.85 -5.38 12.06
C GLY A 27 -9.41 -6.58 11.29
N LEU A 28 -10.62 -7.05 11.64
CA LEU A 28 -11.22 -8.25 11.02
C LEU A 28 -12.12 -7.94 9.82
N LYS A 29 -12.74 -6.76 9.78
CA LYS A 29 -13.59 -6.34 8.64
C LYS A 29 -12.82 -5.56 7.58
N THR A 30 -11.78 -4.79 7.93
CA THR A 30 -11.02 -3.98 6.96
C THR A 30 -9.95 -4.80 6.23
N MET A 31 -9.39 -5.83 6.86
CA MET A 31 -8.45 -6.78 6.24
C MET A 31 -8.93 -7.30 4.87
N PRO A 32 -10.14 -7.86 4.73
CA PRO A 32 -10.61 -8.35 3.43
C PRO A 32 -10.81 -7.21 2.41
N PHE A 33 -11.21 -6.00 2.81
CA PHE A 33 -11.31 -4.88 1.86
C PHE A 33 -9.94 -4.46 1.31
N ILE A 34 -8.89 -4.44 2.16
CA ILE A 34 -7.52 -4.14 1.73
C ILE A 34 -7.01 -5.24 0.80
N ILE A 35 -7.22 -6.51 1.15
CA ILE A 35 -6.80 -7.65 0.32
C ILE A 35 -7.52 -7.62 -1.04
N VAL A 36 -8.82 -7.34 -1.08
CA VAL A 36 -9.56 -7.24 -2.34
C VAL A 36 -9.08 -6.05 -3.16
N ASN A 37 -8.76 -4.90 -2.55
CA ASN A 37 -8.21 -3.76 -3.28
C ASN A 37 -6.84 -4.08 -3.89
N GLU A 38 -5.94 -4.64 -3.09
CA GLU A 38 -4.62 -5.09 -3.55
C GLU A 38 -4.75 -6.16 -4.66
N ALA A 39 -5.67 -7.11 -4.50
CA ALA A 39 -5.94 -8.14 -5.50
C ALA A 39 -6.52 -7.53 -6.78
N PHE A 40 -7.42 -6.55 -6.68
CA PHE A 40 -8.01 -5.89 -7.84
C PHE A 40 -6.96 -5.11 -8.62
N GLU A 41 -6.06 -4.39 -7.94
CA GLU A 41 -4.96 -3.68 -8.59
C GLU A 41 -4.01 -4.64 -9.31
N ARG A 42 -3.64 -5.76 -8.67
CA ARG A 42 -2.81 -6.79 -9.28
C ARG A 42 -3.53 -7.49 -10.44
N VAL A 43 -4.82 -7.79 -10.32
CA VAL A 43 -5.60 -8.44 -11.39
C VAL A 43 -5.83 -7.48 -12.55
N ALA A 44 -6.03 -6.19 -12.31
CA ALA A 44 -6.11 -5.18 -13.37
C ALA A 44 -4.77 -5.10 -14.12
N SER A 45 -3.65 -5.03 -13.40
CA SER A 45 -2.31 -4.99 -13.99
C SER A 45 -1.97 -6.28 -14.76
N GLN A 46 -2.25 -7.45 -14.18
CA GLN A 46 -1.93 -8.75 -14.78
C GLN A 46 -2.95 -9.21 -15.84
N GLY A 47 -4.22 -8.82 -15.72
CA GLY A 47 -5.32 -9.20 -16.61
C GLY A 47 -5.49 -8.29 -17.84
N LEU A 48 -4.97 -7.07 -17.79
CA LEU A 48 -4.92 -6.18 -18.96
C LEU A 48 -3.98 -6.73 -20.05
N MET A 49 -2.85 -7.33 -19.66
CA MET A 49 -1.87 -7.92 -20.57
C MET A 49 -2.47 -8.96 -21.54
N PRO A 50 -3.13 -10.04 -21.07
CA PRO A 50 -3.72 -11.03 -21.96
C PRO A 50 -4.89 -10.46 -22.76
N ASN A 51 -5.63 -9.48 -22.24
CA ASN A 51 -6.73 -8.86 -22.97
C ASN A 51 -6.22 -8.09 -24.20
N MET A 52 -5.13 -7.33 -24.06
CA MET A 52 -4.50 -6.63 -25.17
C MET A 52 -3.92 -7.60 -26.21
N ILE A 53 -3.25 -8.66 -25.77
CA ILE A 53 -2.69 -9.70 -26.65
C ILE A 53 -3.80 -10.44 -27.40
N LEU A 54 -4.87 -10.81 -26.71
CA LEU A 54 -6.01 -11.50 -27.32
C LEU A 54 -6.69 -10.62 -28.37
N TYR A 55 -6.75 -9.30 -28.16
CA TYR A 55 -7.24 -8.34 -29.15
C TYR A 55 -6.35 -8.32 -30.40
N LEU A 56 -5.02 -8.26 -30.21
CA LEU A 56 -4.05 -8.26 -31.32
C LEU A 56 -4.02 -9.59 -32.08
N THR A 57 -4.16 -10.73 -31.40
CA THR A 57 -4.10 -12.05 -32.05
C THR A 57 -5.43 -12.44 -32.69
N ARG A 58 -6.58 -12.16 -32.06
CA ARG A 58 -7.89 -12.56 -32.61
C ARG A 58 -8.46 -11.61 -33.66
N ILE A 59 -8.31 -10.29 -33.45
CA ILE A 59 -8.94 -9.29 -34.32
C ILE A 59 -7.94 -8.79 -35.36
N TYR A 60 -6.68 -8.61 -34.96
CA TYR A 60 -5.62 -8.15 -35.86
C TYR A 60 -4.84 -9.30 -36.55
N HIS A 61 -5.18 -10.57 -36.27
CA HIS A 61 -4.57 -11.78 -36.83
C HIS A 61 -3.03 -11.84 -36.74
N PHE A 62 -2.43 -11.27 -35.69
CA PHE A 62 -0.99 -11.39 -35.49
C PHE A 62 -0.59 -12.85 -35.22
N GLN A 63 0.50 -13.30 -35.86
CA GLN A 63 1.09 -14.62 -35.62
C GLN A 63 1.45 -14.77 -34.13
N THR A 64 1.26 -15.97 -33.59
CA THR A 64 1.63 -16.34 -32.20
C THR A 64 3.09 -16.00 -31.86
N VAL A 65 3.97 -16.02 -32.87
CA VAL A 65 5.36 -15.59 -32.77
C VAL A 65 5.48 -14.10 -32.40
N THR A 66 4.67 -13.23 -33.01
CA THR A 66 4.65 -11.79 -32.72
C THR A 66 4.10 -11.50 -31.32
N ALA A 67 3.08 -12.23 -30.88
CA ALA A 67 2.55 -12.11 -29.51
C ALA A 67 3.59 -12.46 -28.44
N SER A 68 4.38 -13.52 -28.65
CA SER A 68 5.49 -13.88 -27.77
C SER A 68 6.60 -12.83 -27.75
N SER A 69 6.93 -12.23 -28.89
CA SER A 69 7.89 -11.11 -28.94
C SER A 69 7.40 -9.89 -28.16
N ILE A 70 6.10 -9.58 -28.21
CA ILE A 70 5.50 -8.48 -27.43
C ILE A 70 5.60 -8.76 -25.92
N LEU A 71 5.35 -9.99 -25.48
CA LEU A 71 5.53 -10.39 -24.08
C LEU A 71 7.00 -10.25 -23.62
N PHE A 72 7.93 -10.66 -24.46
CA PHE A 72 9.36 -10.50 -24.19
C PHE A 72 9.76 -9.01 -24.11
N ILE A 73 9.29 -8.18 -25.04
CA ILE A 73 9.54 -6.73 -25.03
C ILE A 73 8.91 -6.10 -23.79
N TRP A 74 7.69 -6.46 -23.42
CA TRP A 74 7.02 -5.95 -22.23
C TRP A 74 7.73 -6.33 -20.92
N SER A 75 8.16 -7.58 -20.82
CA SER A 75 8.95 -8.07 -19.67
C SER A 75 10.31 -7.36 -19.59
N ALA A 76 11.01 -7.24 -20.72
CA ALA A 76 12.27 -6.52 -20.80
C ALA A 76 12.09 -5.03 -20.47
N LEU A 77 10.99 -4.42 -20.92
CA LEU A 77 10.67 -3.02 -20.65
C LEU A 77 10.37 -2.80 -19.17
N SER A 78 9.60 -3.68 -18.53
CA SER A 78 9.28 -3.58 -17.10
C SER A 78 10.54 -3.70 -16.22
N ASN A 79 11.41 -4.66 -16.50
CA ASN A 79 12.67 -4.85 -15.77
C ASN A 79 13.70 -3.76 -16.11
N GLY A 80 13.75 -3.34 -17.38
CA GLY A 80 14.66 -2.31 -17.87
C GLY A 80 14.33 -0.93 -17.30
N LEU A 81 13.06 -0.53 -17.34
CA LEU A 81 12.56 0.69 -16.71
C LEU A 81 12.87 0.71 -15.21
N ALA A 82 12.62 -0.40 -14.49
CA ALA A 82 12.93 -0.49 -13.06
C ALA A 82 14.43 -0.26 -12.76
N SER A 83 15.30 -0.84 -13.60
CA SER A 83 16.75 -0.69 -13.47
C SER A 83 17.21 0.74 -13.78
N LEU A 84 16.62 1.38 -14.81
CA LEU A 84 16.91 2.77 -15.17
C LEU A 84 16.38 3.77 -14.14
N VAL A 85 15.21 3.52 -13.56
CA VAL A 85 14.65 4.36 -12.48
C VAL A 85 15.54 4.30 -11.24
N LEU A 86 15.99 3.10 -10.85
CA LEU A 86 16.93 2.93 -9.74
C LEU A 86 18.26 3.62 -10.04
N PHE A 87 18.80 3.45 -11.24
CA PHE A 87 20.03 4.10 -11.66
C PHE A 87 19.90 5.63 -11.67
N CYS A 88 18.80 6.17 -12.18
CA CYS A 88 18.54 7.60 -12.21
C CYS A 88 18.38 8.16 -10.79
N GLN A 89 17.67 7.46 -9.90
CA GLN A 89 17.60 7.80 -8.48
C GLN A 89 18.99 7.83 -7.81
N ILE A 90 19.83 6.83 -8.09
CA ILE A 90 21.20 6.78 -7.57
C ILE A 90 22.03 7.93 -8.13
N LEU A 91 21.92 8.26 -9.42
CA LEU A 91 22.64 9.38 -10.03
C LEU A 91 22.20 10.74 -9.49
N ILE A 92 20.90 10.94 -9.26
CA ILE A 92 20.38 12.15 -8.62
C ILE A 92 20.95 12.28 -7.20
N TRP A 93 21.04 11.17 -6.47
CA TRP A 93 21.60 11.14 -5.11
C TRP A 93 23.12 11.43 -5.10
N VAL A 94 23.88 10.85 -6.04
CA VAL A 94 25.33 11.07 -6.19
C VAL A 94 25.64 12.50 -6.64
N GLY A 95 24.85 13.07 -7.57
CA GLY A 95 25.08 14.42 -8.10
C GLY A 95 24.71 15.55 -7.13
N SER A 96 23.85 15.30 -6.14
CA SER A 96 23.35 16.33 -5.22
C SER A 96 24.29 16.62 -4.04
N GLY A 97 25.40 15.88 -3.89
CA GLY A 97 26.41 16.09 -2.83
C GLY A 97 25.87 16.02 -1.40
N SER A 98 24.61 15.62 -1.22
CA SER A 98 23.88 15.69 0.03
C SER A 98 24.07 14.39 0.82
N PHE A 99 25.31 14.15 1.21
CA PHE A 99 25.68 13.11 2.17
C PHE A 99 25.32 13.50 3.63
N PHE A 100 24.71 14.68 3.88
CA PHE A 100 24.56 15.23 5.23
C PHE A 100 23.22 15.91 5.57
N LEU A 101 22.10 15.52 4.95
CA LEU A 101 20.78 15.81 5.52
C LEU A 101 19.99 14.50 5.69
N ASP A 102 20.30 13.86 6.81
CA ASP A 102 19.74 12.67 7.47
C ASP A 102 18.83 11.71 6.68
N PRO A 103 19.19 10.41 6.59
CA PRO A 103 18.24 9.34 6.28
C PRO A 103 17.41 9.02 7.54
N SER A 104 16.62 9.98 8.03
CA SER A 104 15.69 9.71 9.12
C SER A 104 14.41 9.07 8.58
N PRO A 105 13.84 8.04 9.25
CA PRO A 105 12.54 7.45 8.90
C PRO A 105 11.38 8.47 8.85
N ALA A 106 11.59 9.70 9.31
CA ALA A 106 10.63 10.79 9.23
C ALA A 106 10.28 11.21 7.78
N PHE A 107 11.19 11.09 6.81
CA PHE A 107 10.89 11.44 5.41
C PHE A 107 9.87 10.48 4.78
N PHE A 108 9.94 9.20 5.16
CA PHE A 108 8.95 8.18 4.76
C PHE A 108 7.56 8.45 5.36
N LEU A 109 7.51 8.97 6.59
CA LEU A 109 6.25 9.37 7.23
C LEU A 109 5.67 10.67 6.64
N TYR A 110 6.52 11.58 6.15
CA TYR A 110 6.08 12.81 5.49
C TYR A 110 5.41 12.52 4.13
N LEU A 111 5.93 11.56 3.38
CA LEU A 111 5.36 11.12 2.10
C LEU A 111 4.03 10.36 2.24
N VAL A 112 3.80 9.68 3.38
CA VAL A 112 2.56 8.91 3.63
C VAL A 112 1.43 9.75 4.25
N THR A 113 1.75 10.96 4.74
CA THR A 113 0.81 11.84 5.45
C THR A 113 0.34 13.03 4.59
N SER A 114 0.97 13.28 3.44
CA SER A 114 0.62 14.39 2.52
C SER A 114 -0.28 13.98 1.36
#